data_AF-A0A238HEQ6-F1
#
_entry.id   AF-A0A238HEQ6-F1
#
_cell.length_a   1.000
_cell.length_b   1.000
_cell.length_c   1.000
_cell.angle_alpha   90.00
_cell.angle_beta   90.00
_cell.angle_gamma   90.00
#
_symmetry.space_group_name_H-M   'P 1'
#
loop_
_entity.id
_entity.type
_entity.pdbx_description
1 polymer ?
#
loop_
_entity_poly.entity_id
_entity_poly.type
_entity_poly.pdbx_seq_one_letter_code
_entity_poly.pdbx_strand_id
1 'polypeptide(L)'
;MNTDSNFDAIRRKAILLGLMDTAEAESMEQRQMLSLMFSSGFSTATSETEDAGRGVGMDIIKETVQNMSGRISVATDAESYTRFSLTFPKA
;
A
#
# COMPACT_ATOMS: atom_id res chain seq x y z
N MET A 1 -10.82 17.93 7.43
CA MET A 1 -9.42 18.03 7.92
C MET A 1 -9.24 16.86 8.87
N ASN A 2 -8.93 15.67 8.34
CA ASN A 2 -8.61 14.44 9.08
C ASN A 2 -8.18 13.38 8.04
N THR A 3 -7.03 13.58 7.42
CA THR A 3 -6.42 12.59 6.51
C THR A 3 -5.72 11.47 7.28
N ASP A 4 -5.65 11.59 8.61
CA ASP A 4 -4.69 10.91 9.48
C ASP A 4 -5.02 9.43 9.72
N SER A 5 -6.29 9.02 9.70
CA SER A 5 -6.68 7.70 10.23
C SER A 5 -6.06 6.50 9.49
N ASN A 6 -5.94 6.54 8.16
CA ASN A 6 -5.36 5.43 7.39
C ASN A 6 -3.84 5.54 7.25
N PHE A 7 -3.32 6.75 7.02
CA PHE A 7 -1.88 6.96 6.94
C PHE A 7 -1.18 6.71 8.27
N ASP A 8 -1.83 7.02 9.39
CA ASP A 8 -1.34 6.68 10.73
C ASP A 8 -1.26 5.16 10.95
N ALA A 9 -2.22 4.40 10.43
CA ALA A 9 -2.19 2.95 10.51
C ALA A 9 -0.98 2.38 9.73
N ILE A 10 -0.70 2.92 8.54
CA ILE A 10 0.47 2.54 7.74
C ILE A 10 1.76 2.95 8.47
N ARG A 11 1.86 4.17 9.01
CA ARG A 11 3.01 4.64 9.80
C ARG A 11 3.32 3.71 10.97
N ARG A 12 2.30 3.42 11.80
CA ARG A 12 2.45 2.53 12.97
C ARG A 12 2.87 1.12 12.54
N LYS A 13 2.30 0.60 11.46
CA LYS A 13 2.68 -0.73 10.94
C LYS A 13 4.12 -0.74 10.43
N ALA A 14 4.57 0.31 9.75
CA ALA A 14 5.94 0.41 9.24
C ALA A 14 6.98 0.44 10.37
N ILE A 15 6.71 1.21 11.44
CA ILE A 15 7.54 1.24 12.65
C ILE A 15 7.55 -0.15 13.33
N LEU A 16 6.38 -0.78 13.48
CA LEU A 16 6.27 -2.11 14.10
C LEU A 16 7.05 -3.18 13.34
N LEU A 17 7.07 -3.10 12.01
CA LEU A 17 7.84 -4.00 11.14
C LEU A 17 9.34 -3.65 11.07
N GLY A 18 9.78 -2.59 11.77
CA GLY A 18 11.18 -2.15 11.77
C GLY A 18 11.67 -1.62 10.42
N LEU A 19 10.75 -1.21 9.54
CA LEU A 19 11.08 -0.69 8.20
C LEU A 19 11.62 0.75 8.26
N MET A 20 11.35 1.47 9.35
CA MET A 20 11.78 2.84 9.60
C MET A 20 11.64 3.18 11.09
N ASP A 21 12.29 4.26 11.51
CA ASP A 21 12.11 4.83 12.85
C ASP A 21 10.95 5.85 12.92
N THR A 22 10.63 6.30 14.14
CA THR A 22 9.52 7.24 14.38
C THR A 22 9.75 8.59 13.70
N ALA A 23 10.99 9.08 13.66
CA ALA A 23 11.31 10.39 13.08
C ALA A 23 11.18 10.36 11.56
N GLU A 24 11.64 9.28 10.93
CA GLU A 24 11.45 9.00 9.50
C GLU A 24 9.96 8.88 9.16
N ALA A 25 9.20 8.12 9.95
CA ALA A 25 7.77 7.93 9.73
C ALA A 25 6.97 9.24 9.84
N GLU A 26 7.35 10.14 10.75
CA GLU A 26 6.70 11.44 10.94
C GLU A 26 6.89 12.36 9.73
N SER A 27 8.11 12.39 9.18
CA SER A 27 8.50 13.23 8.04
C SER A 27 8.07 12.66 6.67
N MET A 28 7.54 11.44 6.63
CA MET A 28 7.28 10.73 5.39
C MET A 28 6.06 11.28 4.63
N GLU A 29 6.26 11.56 3.35
CA GLU A 29 5.22 12.00 2.44
C GLU A 29 4.18 10.89 2.18
N GLN A 30 2.91 11.27 2.02
CA GLN A 30 1.82 10.32 1.80
C GLN A 30 2.08 9.37 0.62
N ARG A 31 2.68 9.88 -0.48
CA ARG A 31 3.01 9.05 -1.65
C ARG A 31 3.98 7.92 -1.30
N GLN A 32 4.96 8.19 -0.46
CA GLN A 32 5.91 7.18 -0.02
C GLN A 32 5.20 6.17 0.91
N MET A 33 4.31 6.64 1.78
CA MET A 33 3.48 5.79 2.63
C MET A 33 2.64 4.79 1.81
N LEU A 34 2.02 5.25 0.72
CA LEU A 34 1.27 4.36 -0.19
C LEU A 34 2.14 3.31 -0.86
N SER A 35 3.42 3.60 -1.09
CA SER A 35 4.36 2.62 -1.66
C SER A 35 4.61 1.43 -0.72
N LEU A 36 4.52 1.64 0.61
CA LEU A 36 4.67 0.59 1.61
C LEU A 36 3.55 -0.44 1.51
N MET A 37 2.34 -0.04 1.11
CA MET A 37 1.23 -0.98 0.89
C MET A 37 1.55 -2.03 -0.18
N PHE A 38 2.49 -1.76 -1.08
CA PHE A 38 2.95 -2.69 -2.10
C PHE A 38 4.19 -3.51 -1.70
N SER A 39 4.64 -3.36 -0.45
CA SER A 39 5.73 -4.17 0.09
C SER A 39 5.18 -5.52 0.54
N SER A 40 5.92 -6.59 0.28
CA SER A 40 5.50 -7.94 0.69
C SER A 40 5.32 -8.03 2.20
N GLY A 41 4.27 -8.69 2.63
CA GLY A 41 3.91 -8.84 4.05
C GLY A 41 3.43 -7.55 4.73
N PHE A 42 3.25 -6.45 3.98
CA PHE A 42 2.73 -5.21 4.53
C PHE A 42 1.20 -5.16 4.41
N SER A 43 0.52 -5.15 5.56
CA SER A 43 -0.92 -4.91 5.65
C SER A 43 -1.27 -4.26 6.99
N THR A 44 -2.18 -3.29 6.96
CA THR A 44 -2.79 -2.71 8.15
C THR A 44 -3.99 -3.52 8.66
N ALA A 45 -4.41 -4.55 7.92
CA ALA A 45 -5.48 -5.45 8.36
C ALA A 45 -5.06 -6.21 9.63
N THR A 46 -5.94 -6.21 10.63
CA THR A 46 -5.72 -6.87 11.92
C THR A 46 -6.16 -8.34 11.92
N SER A 47 -6.93 -8.76 10.91
CA SER A 47 -7.44 -10.13 10.77
C SER A 47 -7.41 -10.55 9.30
N GLU A 48 -7.06 -11.81 9.05
CA GLU A 48 -7.21 -12.42 7.73
C GLU A 48 -8.71 -12.69 7.51
N THR A 49 -9.31 -12.07 6.48
CA THR A 49 -10.69 -12.34 6.08
C THR A 49 -10.71 -13.36 4.94
N GLU A 50 -11.66 -14.31 4.95
CA GLU A 50 -11.75 -15.37 3.92
C GLU A 50 -11.92 -14.80 2.50
N ASP A 51 -12.54 -13.62 2.35
CA ASP A 51 -12.66 -12.90 1.08
C ASP A 51 -11.32 -12.41 0.53
N ALA A 52 -10.29 -12.27 1.37
CA ALA A 52 -8.92 -11.95 0.94
C ALA A 52 -8.16 -13.16 0.38
N GLY A 53 -8.83 -14.33 0.25
CA GLY A 53 -8.43 -15.48 -0.56
C GLY A 53 -6.92 -15.76 -0.61
N ARG A 54 -6.42 -16.64 0.26
CA ARG A 54 -5.04 -17.17 0.23
C ARG A 54 -3.92 -16.11 0.17
N GLY A 55 -4.06 -15.00 0.89
CA GLY A 55 -2.93 -14.08 1.09
C GLY A 55 -2.42 -13.45 -0.21
N VAL A 56 -3.31 -13.19 -1.18
CA VAL A 56 -2.95 -12.41 -2.37
C VAL A 56 -2.81 -10.95 -1.97
N GLY A 57 -1.62 -10.62 -1.45
CA GLY A 57 -1.25 -9.26 -1.10
C GLY A 57 -1.06 -8.38 -2.34
N MET A 58 -0.89 -7.08 -2.08
CA MET A 58 -0.55 -6.10 -3.12
C MET A 58 0.83 -6.36 -3.75
N ASP A 59 1.66 -7.20 -3.14
CA ASP A 59 2.92 -7.69 -3.67
C ASP A 59 2.73 -8.62 -4.87
N ILE A 60 1.84 -9.60 -4.80
CA ILE A 60 1.52 -10.51 -5.92
C ILE A 60 0.89 -9.74 -7.08
N ILE A 61 0.02 -8.76 -6.79
CA ILE A 61 -0.55 -7.89 -7.82
C ILE A 61 0.54 -7.08 -8.51
N LYS A 62 1.47 -6.50 -7.75
CA LYS A 62 2.60 -5.75 -8.30
C LYS A 62 3.49 -6.64 -9.18
N GLU A 63 3.83 -7.83 -8.70
CA GLU A 63 4.65 -8.80 -9.43
C GLU A 63 3.98 -9.21 -10.75
N THR A 64 2.68 -9.53 -10.71
CA THR A 64 1.90 -9.91 -11.89
C THR A 64 1.89 -8.79 -12.94
N VAL A 65 1.65 -7.55 -12.51
CA VAL A 65 1.66 -6.39 -13.41
C VAL A 65 3.05 -6.16 -14.01
N GLN A 66 4.11 -6.29 -13.21
CA GLN A 66 5.50 -6.16 -13.68
C GLN A 66 5.87 -7.25 -14.69
N ASN A 67 5.46 -8.49 -14.48
CA ASN A 67 5.69 -9.61 -15.40
C ASN A 67 5.02 -9.39 -16.77
N MET A 68 3.91 -8.65 -16.79
CA MET A 68 3.25 -8.22 -18.03
C MET A 68 3.84 -6.95 -18.64
N SER A 69 5.03 -6.51 -18.17
CA SER A 69 5.65 -5.22 -18.52
C SER A 69 4.75 -4.01 -18.25
N GLY A 70 3.75 -4.18 -17.38
CA GLY A 70 2.81 -3.15 -16.99
C GLY A 70 3.31 -2.28 -15.84
N ARG A 71 2.52 -1.27 -15.51
CA ARG A 71 2.72 -0.38 -14.37
C ARG A 71 1.45 -0.30 -13.55
N ILE A 72 1.60 -0.29 -12.23
CA ILE A 72 0.52 -0.05 -11.28
C ILE A 72 0.77 1.27 -10.55
N SER A 73 -0.30 2.05 -10.37
CA SER A 73 -0.30 3.26 -9.57
C SER A 73 -1.53 3.30 -8.69
N VAL A 74 -1.38 3.92 -7.51
CA VAL A 74 -2.48 4.14 -6.57
C VAL A 74 -2.58 5.62 -6.25
N ALA A 75 -3.80 6.11 -6.33
CA ALA A 75 -4.19 7.42 -5.83
C ALA A 75 -5.30 7.20 -4.80
N THR A 76 -5.16 7.81 -3.63
CA THR A 76 -6.19 7.79 -2.59
C THR A 76 -6.20 9.16 -1.92
N ASP A 77 -7.39 9.56 -1.49
CA ASP A 77 -7.59 10.73 -0.66
C ASP A 77 -8.52 10.32 0.49
N ALA A 78 -8.32 10.92 1.66
CA ALA A 78 -9.18 10.63 2.79
C ALA A 78 -10.60 11.10 2.50
N GLU A 79 -11.57 10.37 3.06
CA GLU A 79 -13.00 10.62 2.84
C GLU A 79 -13.44 10.45 1.36
N SER A 80 -12.54 9.94 0.51
CA SER A 80 -12.76 9.62 -0.90
C SER A 80 -12.45 8.15 -1.20
N TYR A 81 -12.67 7.74 -2.46
CA TYR A 81 -12.34 6.40 -2.93
C TYR A 81 -10.84 6.26 -3.24
N THR A 82 -10.31 5.05 -3.02
CA THR A 82 -8.98 4.66 -3.51
C THR A 82 -9.10 4.20 -4.97
N ARG A 83 -8.28 4.78 -5.85
CA ARG A 83 -8.17 4.40 -7.26
C ARG A 83 -6.88 3.65 -7.51
N PHE A 84 -7.02 2.43 -8.02
CA PHE A 84 -5.93 1.67 -8.61
C PHE A 84 -5.93 1.88 -10.13
N SER A 85 -4.77 2.12 -10.73
CA SER A 85 -4.64 2.30 -12.17
C SER A 85 -3.51 1.43 -12.69
N LEU A 86 -3.87 0.47 -13.54
CA LEU A 86 -2.97 -0.48 -14.18
C LEU A 86 -2.84 -0.09 -15.65
N THR A 87 -1.61 0.05 -16.12
CA THR A 87 -1.29 0.39 -17.52
C THR A 87 -0.39 -0.68 -18.09
N PHE A 88 -0.75 -1.21 -19.25
CA PHE A 88 0.05 -2.22 -19.95
C PHE A 88 0.58 -1.65 -21.26
N PRO A 89 1.77 -2.07 -21.72
CA PRO A 89 2.24 -1.72 -23.06
C PRO A 89 1.24 -2.23 -24.09
N LYS A 90 1.06 -1.50 -25.19
CA LYS A 90 0.36 -2.05 -26.35
C LYS A 90 1.24 -3.16 -26.94
N ALA A 91 0.62 -4.31 -27.20
CA ALA A 91 1.19 -5.39 -27.99
C ALA A 91 1.51 -4.91 -29.42
#